data_AF-A0A2G0Q3D9-F1
#
_entry.id   AF-A0A2G0Q3D9-F1
#
_cell.length_a   1.000
_cell.length_b   1.000
_cell.length_c   1.000
_cell.angle_alpha   90.00
_cell.angle_beta   90.00
_cell.angle_gamma   90.00
#
_symmetry.space_group_name_H-M   'P 1'
#
loop_
_entity.id
_entity.type
_entity.pdbx_description
1 polymer ?
#
loop_
_entity_poly.entity_id
_entity_poly.type
_entity_poly.pdbx_seq_one_letter_code
_entity_poly.pdbx_strand_id
1 'polypeptide(L)'
;MIRRLDDIYQTLMSLRYAFITSAALNGAESGRLAQFSLPAVLPSLNVANRIYQDAGRSDELIQATNPRHPAFLPVRFKALRK
;
A
#
# COMPACT_ATOMS: atom_id res chain seq x y z
N MET A 1 -16.76 1.25 42.39
CA MET A 1 -16.39 0.06 41.58
C MET A 1 -16.88 0.18 40.14
N ILE A 2 -18.12 0.63 39.90
CA ILE A 2 -18.74 0.75 38.56
C ILE A 2 -18.01 1.71 37.61
N ARG A 3 -17.57 2.91 38.07
CA ARG A 3 -16.83 3.89 37.25
C ARG A 3 -15.60 3.35 36.49
N ARG A 4 -14.86 2.41 37.09
CA ARG A 4 -13.65 1.84 36.45
C ARG A 4 -13.98 0.95 35.26
N LEU A 5 -15.14 0.28 35.29
CA LEU A 5 -15.59 -0.54 34.16
C LEU A 5 -16.01 0.34 32.98
N ASP A 6 -16.68 1.47 33.27
CA ASP A 6 -17.02 2.48 32.26
C ASP A 6 -15.74 3.06 31.62
N ASP A 7 -14.74 3.41 32.43
CA ASP A 7 -13.47 3.95 31.92
C ASP A 7 -12.71 2.94 31.02
N ILE A 8 -12.66 1.67 31.42
CA ILE A 8 -12.04 0.60 30.62
C ILE A 8 -12.81 0.39 29.32
N TYR A 9 -14.14 0.35 29.40
CA TYR A 9 -15.01 0.20 28.24
C TYR A 9 -14.81 1.34 27.24
N GLN A 10 -14.78 2.59 27.71
CA GLN A 10 -14.53 3.76 26.87
C GLN A 10 -13.14 3.74 26.25
N THR A 11 -12.12 3.32 27.01
CA THR A 11 -10.76 3.19 26.49
C THR A 11 -10.68 2.17 25.36
N LEU A 12 -11.26 0.98 25.55
CA LEU A 12 -11.30 -0.05 24.51
C LEU A 12 -12.11 0.38 23.29
N MET A 13 -13.22 1.08 23.50
CA MET A 13 -14.03 1.58 22.39
C MET A 13 -13.27 2.65 21.60
N SER A 14 -12.57 3.57 22.27
CA SER A 14 -11.73 4.57 21.63
C SER A 14 -10.61 3.95 20.79
N LEU A 15 -9.96 2.90 21.30
CA LEU A 15 -8.94 2.14 20.58
C LEU A 15 -9.52 1.47 19.34
N ARG A 16 -10.70 0.85 19.46
CA ARG A 16 -11.41 0.25 18.33
C ARG A 16 -11.72 1.28 17.25
N TYR A 17 -12.21 2.46 17.63
CA TYR A 17 -12.48 3.54 16.68
C TYR A 17 -11.20 4.00 15.98
N ALA A 18 -10.13 4.26 16.73
CA ALA A 18 -8.83 4.65 16.15
C ALA A 18 -8.28 3.59 15.17
N PHE A 19 -8.44 2.30 15.51
CA PHE A 19 -8.05 1.21 14.64
C PHE A 19 -8.90 1.16 13.36
N ILE A 20 -10.23 1.23 13.48
CA ILE A 20 -11.12 1.21 12.31
C ILE A 20 -10.86 2.42 11.41
N THR A 21 -10.70 3.62 11.99
CA THR A 21 -10.40 4.84 11.24
C THR A 21 -9.05 4.72 10.53
N SER A 22 -8.00 4.23 11.20
CA SER A 22 -6.69 4.05 10.55
C SER A 22 -6.73 2.99 9.46
N ALA A 23 -7.41 1.86 9.69
CA ALA A 23 -7.60 0.83 8.68
C ALA A 23 -8.43 1.32 7.47
N ALA A 24 -9.46 2.14 7.71
CA ALA A 24 -10.28 2.73 6.65
C ALA A 24 -9.49 3.77 5.84
N LEU A 25 -8.70 4.62 6.51
CA LEU A 25 -7.81 5.58 5.83
C LEU A 25 -6.75 4.84 5.02
N ASN A 26 -6.03 3.88 5.62
CA ASN A 26 -5.03 3.09 4.90
C ASN A 26 -5.63 2.24 3.77
N GLY A 27 -6.86 1.75 3.94
CA GLY A 27 -7.60 1.00 2.93
C GLY A 27 -8.11 1.88 1.79
N ALA A 28 -8.52 3.12 2.08
CA ALA A 28 -8.92 4.12 1.09
C ALA A 28 -7.72 4.67 0.32
N GLU A 29 -6.58 4.85 1.00
CA GLU A 29 -5.27 5.24 0.42
C GLU A 29 -4.58 4.08 -0.31
N SER A 30 -5.02 2.83 -0.09
CA SER A 30 -4.70 1.68 -0.93
C SER A 30 -5.40 1.84 -2.29
N GLY A 31 -4.87 2.80 -3.06
CA GLY A 31 -5.33 3.21 -4.36
C GLY A 31 -5.58 2.00 -5.25
N ARG A 32 -6.72 2.01 -5.94
CA ARG A 32 -7.24 0.90 -6.76
C ARG A 32 -6.10 0.22 -7.50
N LEU A 33 -5.79 -1.02 -7.12
CA LEU A 33 -4.77 -1.82 -7.81
C LEU A 33 -5.14 -1.92 -9.29
N ALA A 34 -4.25 -1.44 -10.15
CA ALA A 34 -4.39 -1.53 -11.59
C ALA A 34 -3.48 -2.62 -12.15
N GLN A 35 -3.97 -3.30 -13.18
CA GLN A 35 -3.16 -4.22 -13.96
C GLN A 35 -2.34 -3.41 -14.98
N PHE A 36 -1.02 -3.49 -14.88
CA PHE A 36 -0.09 -2.90 -15.84
C PHE A 36 0.47 -3.96 -16.77
N SER A 37 0.73 -3.56 -18.02
CA SER A 37 1.44 -4.35 -19.02
C SER A 37 2.55 -3.51 -19.63
N LEU A 38 3.80 -3.95 -19.47
CA LEU A 38 4.98 -3.32 -20.03
C LEU A 38 5.28 -3.89 -21.43
N PRO A 39 5.85 -3.08 -22.34
CA PRO A 39 6.26 -3.55 -23.65
C PRO A 39 7.50 -4.46 -23.62
N ALA A 40 8.29 -4.41 -22.55
CA ALA A 40 9.50 -5.19 -22.35
C ALA A 40 9.79 -5.33 -20.85
N VAL A 41 10.75 -6.19 -20.49
CA VAL A 41 11.30 -6.27 -19.13
C VAL A 41 12.10 -5.00 -18.87
N LEU A 42 11.70 -4.24 -17.84
CA LEU A 42 12.28 -2.95 -17.50
C LEU A 42 12.68 -2.92 -16.02
N PRO A 43 13.66 -2.09 -15.62
CA PRO A 43 14.01 -1.89 -14.22
C PRO A 43 12.90 -1.22 -13.40
N SER A 44 12.79 -1.56 -12.12
CA SER A 44 11.82 -0.97 -11.17
C SER A 44 11.86 0.56 -11.15
N LEU A 45 13.06 1.13 -11.13
CA LEU A 45 13.28 2.57 -11.15
C LEU A 45 12.70 3.23 -12.42
N ASN A 46 12.88 2.59 -13.57
CA ASN A 46 12.35 3.10 -14.84
C ASN A 46 10.83 3.06 -14.85
N VAL A 47 10.25 1.96 -14.37
CA VAL A 47 8.80 1.76 -14.33
C VAL A 47 8.14 2.73 -13.33
N ALA A 48 8.73 2.94 -12.15
CA ALA A 48 8.24 3.88 -11.14
C ALA A 48 8.21 5.32 -11.69
N ASN A 49 9.28 5.77 -12.35
CA ASN A 49 9.30 7.05 -13.03
C ASN A 49 8.23 7.18 -14.14
N ARG A 50 7.94 6.10 -14.89
CA ARG A 50 6.93 6.16 -15.97
C ARG A 50 5.49 6.17 -15.44
N ILE A 51 5.19 5.38 -14.41
CA ILE A 51 3.81 5.21 -13.92
C ILE A 51 3.45 6.27 -12.85
N TYR A 52 4.40 6.61 -11.97
CA TYR A 52 4.16 7.52 -10.86
C TYR A 52 4.78 8.91 -11.04
N GLN A 53 5.73 9.05 -11.97
CA GLN A 53 6.61 10.23 -12.08
C GLN A 53 7.46 10.45 -10.82
N ASP A 54 7.73 9.35 -10.10
CA ASP A 54 8.49 9.35 -8.86
C ASP A 54 9.35 8.09 -8.78
N ALA A 55 10.67 8.29 -8.71
CA ALA A 55 11.66 7.23 -8.60
C ALA A 55 11.67 6.58 -7.20
N GLY A 56 11.28 7.32 -6.15
CA GLY A 56 11.26 6.83 -4.77
C GLY A 56 10.26 5.70 -4.54
N ARG A 57 9.27 5.57 -5.43
CA ARG A 57 8.27 4.48 -5.40
C ARG A 57 8.76 3.17 -6.03
N SER A 58 10.04 3.06 -6.39
CA SER A 58 10.61 1.82 -6.91
C SER A 58 10.49 0.67 -5.91
N ASP A 59 10.66 0.94 -4.62
CA ASP A 59 10.68 -0.09 -3.58
C ASP A 59 9.27 -0.63 -3.31
N GLU A 60 8.26 0.25 -3.33
CA GLU A 60 6.84 -0.15 -3.31
C GLU A 60 6.51 -1.06 -4.50
N LEU A 61 7.03 -0.73 -5.69
CA LEU A 61 6.82 -1.51 -6.90
C LEU A 61 7.46 -2.90 -6.78
N ILE A 62 8.67 -2.98 -6.20
CA ILE A 62 9.36 -4.25 -5.93
C ILE A 62 8.57 -5.08 -4.92
N GLN A 63 8.06 -4.47 -3.84
CA GLN A 63 7.24 -5.17 -2.85
C GLN A 63 5.93 -5.69 -3.46
N ALA A 64 5.27 -4.90 -4.31
CA ALA A 64 4.01 -5.29 -4.95
C ALA A 64 4.19 -6.43 -5.98
N THR A 65 5.35 -6.49 -6.64
CA THR A 65 5.59 -7.43 -7.75
C THR A 65 6.49 -8.60 -7.39
N ASN A 66 7.23 -8.52 -6.29
CA ASN A 66 8.20 -9.50 -5.80
C ASN A 66 9.09 -10.11 -6.91
N PRO A 67 9.80 -9.28 -7.71
CA PRO A 67 10.64 -9.77 -8.78
C PRO A 67 11.90 -10.42 -8.20
N ARG A 68 12.43 -11.44 -8.88
CA ARG A 68 13.71 -12.08 -8.48
C ARG A 68 14.87 -11.06 -8.41
N HIS A 69 14.83 -10.02 -9.25
CA HIS A 69 15.83 -8.96 -9.25
C HIS A 69 15.21 -7.61 -9.68
N PRO A 70 15.55 -6.48 -9.02
CA PRO A 70 14.92 -5.16 -9.28
C PRO A 70 15.05 -4.66 -10.73
N ALA A 71 16.11 -5.05 -11.44
CA ALA A 71 16.31 -4.67 -12.84
C ALA A 71 15.40 -5.42 -13.83
N PHE A 72 14.67 -6.45 -13.37
CA PHE A 72 13.89 -7.33 -14.22
C PHE A 72 12.46 -7.48 -13.69
N LEU A 73 11.67 -6.40 -13.76
CA LEU A 73 10.26 -6.51 -13.41
C LEU A 73 9.50 -7.42 -14.38
N PRO A 74 8.49 -8.18 -13.91
CA PRO A 74 7.60 -8.89 -14.78
C PRO A 74 6.84 -7.94 -15.72
N VAL A 75 6.64 -8.35 -16.97
CA VAL A 75 5.94 -7.55 -17.98
C VAL A 75 4.46 -7.34 -17.66
N ARG A 76 3.87 -8.14 -16.77
CA ARG A 76 2.49 -7.99 -16.31
C ARG A 76 2.46 -8.05 -14.80
N PHE A 77 1.92 -7.02 -14.17
CA PHE A 77 1.83 -6.95 -12.72
C PHE A 77 0.70 -6.05 -12.24
N LYS A 78 0.36 -6.16 -10.96
CA LYS A 78 -0.57 -5.26 -10.28
C LYS A 78 0.21 -4.30 -9.41
N ALA A 79 -0.13 -3.03 -9.50
CA ALA A 79 0.44 -2.01 -8.62
C ALA A 79 -0.61 -0.93 -8.34
N LEU A 80 -0.34 -0.08 -7.36
CA LEU A 80 -1.20 1.05 -7.01
C LEU A 80 -1.39 1.96 -8.22
N ARG A 81 -2.60 2.44 -8.48
CA ARG A 81 -2.84 3.45 -9.51
C ARG A 81 -2.78 4.84 -8.87
N LYS A 82 -2.14 5.80 -9.55
CA LYS A 82 -2.16 7.23 -9.18
C LYS A 82 -3.59 7.78 -9.21
#